data_AF-A0A5Q0TMG1-F1
#
_entry.id   AF-A0A5Q0TMG1-F1
#
_cell.length_a   1.000
_cell.length_b   1.000
_cell.length_c   1.000
_cell.angle_alpha   90.00
_cell.angle_beta   90.00
_cell.angle_gamma   90.00
#
_symmetry.space_group_name_H-M   'P 1'
#
loop_
_entity.id
_entity.type
_entity.pdbx_description
1 polymer ?
#
loop_
_entity_poly.entity_id
_entity_poly.type
_entity_poly.pdbx_seq_one_letter_code
_entity_poly.pdbx_strand_id
1 'polypeptide(L)'
;MEVNVKTIIFLFLFIVIGVILLGPIMSYIQNVTTPYYTTVITSGTLTQTSTISNTNYAGSTGSILVSVVPIFYILILIIVPAVIAYKYWREE
;
A
#
# COMPACT_ATOMS: atom_id res chain seq x y z
N MET A 1 -12.41 -24.71 24.76
CA MET A 1 -11.01 -24.60 24.30
C MET A 1 -10.14 -23.82 25.28
N GLU A 2 -8.87 -24.20 25.44
CA GLU A 2 -7.86 -23.29 25.99
C GLU A 2 -7.49 -22.29 24.91
N VAL A 3 -7.85 -21.02 25.12
CA VAL A 3 -7.44 -19.94 24.23
C VAL A 3 -5.92 -19.83 24.25
N ASN A 4 -5.29 -20.07 23.11
CA ASN A 4 -3.84 -20.00 23.00
C ASN A 4 -3.40 -18.52 23.07
N VAL A 5 -2.94 -18.11 24.25
CA VAL A 5 -2.44 -16.75 24.54
C VAL A 5 -1.41 -16.29 23.51
N LYS A 6 -0.55 -17.18 23.00
CA LYS A 6 0.42 -16.84 21.95
C LYS A 6 -0.26 -16.41 20.65
N THR A 7 -1.37 -17.05 20.28
CA THR A 7 -2.11 -16.71 19.06
C THR A 7 -2.80 -15.36 19.20
N ILE A 8 -3.36 -15.06 20.37
CA ILE A 8 -3.95 -13.74 20.65
C ILE A 8 -2.89 -12.64 20.57
N ILE A 9 -1.74 -12.84 21.21
CA ILE A 9 -0.65 -11.85 21.19
C ILE A 9 -0.16 -11.63 19.75
N PHE A 10 -0.02 -12.70 18.97
CA PHE A 10 0.34 -12.62 17.55
C PHE A 10 -0.68 -11.79 16.76
N LEU A 11 -1.98 -12.09 16.90
CA LEU A 11 -3.07 -11.38 16.23
C LEU A 11 -3.08 -9.89 16.58
N PHE A 12 -2.91 -9.57 17.86
CA PHE A 12 -2.87 -8.19 18.34
C PHE A 12 -1.69 -7.44 17.71
N LEU A 13 -0.49 -8.00 17.75
CA LEU A 13 0.69 -7.38 17.14
C LEU A 13 0.56 -7.26 15.62
N PHE A 14 0.03 -8.28 14.95
CA PHE A 14 -0.21 -8.27 13.51
C PHE A 14 -1.13 -7.12 13.10
N ILE A 15 -2.24 -6.92 13.81
CA ILE A 15 -3.18 -5.82 13.54
C ILE A 15 -2.52 -4.47 13.83
N VAL A 16 -1.87 -4.31 14.99
CA VAL A 16 -1.25 -3.03 15.38
C VAL A 16 -0.17 -2.62 14.39
N ILE A 17 0.77 -3.51 14.07
CA ILE A 17 1.83 -3.25 13.09
C ILE A 17 1.21 -3.01 11.72
N GLY A 18 0.21 -3.83 11.36
CA GLY A 18 -0.45 -3.73 10.07
C GLY A 18 -1.11 -2.37 9.83
N VAL A 19 -1.84 -1.86 10.81
CA VAL A 19 -2.48 -0.55 10.74
C VAL A 19 -1.44 0.58 10.69
N ILE A 20 -0.38 0.49 11.49
CA ILE A 20 0.69 1.52 11.51
C ILE A 20 1.39 1.62 10.15
N LEU A 21 1.66 0.49 9.50
CA LEU A 21 2.35 0.46 8.22
C LEU A 21 1.50 0.97 7.05
N LEU A 22 0.18 1.07 7.20
CA LEU A 22 -0.69 1.56 6.12
C LEU A 22 -0.32 2.97 5.68
N GLY A 23 0.02 3.87 6.62
CA GLY A 23 0.42 5.25 6.31
C GLY A 23 1.67 5.31 5.41
N PRO A 24 2.80 4.73 5.83
CA PRO A 24 4.02 4.63 5.02
C PRO A 24 3.79 3.96 3.66
N ILE A 25 3.01 2.86 3.60
CA ILE A 25 2.67 2.20 2.34
C ILE A 25 1.93 3.17 1.42
N MET A 26 0.89 3.85 1.91
CA MET A 26 0.16 4.81 1.07
C MET A 26 1.03 5.94 0.55
N SER A 27 1.90 6.48 1.40
CA SER A 27 2.86 7.53 1.01
C SER A 27 3.81 7.06 -0.08
N TYR A 28 4.34 5.84 0.06
CA TYR A 28 5.23 5.26 -0.95
C TYR A 28 4.50 5.01 -2.27
N ILE A 29 3.30 4.43 -2.22
CA ILE A 29 2.49 4.18 -3.42
C ILE A 29 2.18 5.50 -4.14
N GLN A 30 1.75 6.53 -3.43
CA GLN A 30 1.54 7.85 -4.04
C GLN A 30 2.80 8.42 -4.68
N ASN A 31 3.98 8.23 -4.07
CA ASN A 31 5.24 8.69 -4.64
C ASN A 31 5.58 7.99 -5.96
N VAL A 32 5.26 6.70 -6.12
CA VAL A 32 5.60 5.94 -7.34
C VAL A 32 4.49 5.97 -8.39
N THR A 33 3.26 6.34 -8.04
CA THR A 33 2.12 6.41 -8.98
C THR A 33 1.81 7.81 -9.48
N THR A 34 2.35 8.86 -8.86
CA THR A 34 2.00 10.25 -9.20
C THR A 34 3.08 10.89 -10.07
N PRO A 35 2.82 11.21 -11.34
CA PRO A 35 3.74 12.01 -12.12
C PRO A 35 3.67 13.48 -11.68
N TYR A 36 4.81 14.14 -11.56
CA TYR A 36 4.88 15.61 -11.59
C TYR A 36 5.72 16.07 -12.77
N TYR A 37 5.34 17.19 -13.36
CA TYR A 37 5.94 17.72 -14.59
C TYR A 37 6.61 19.06 -14.30
N THR A 38 7.78 19.28 -14.88
CA THR A 38 8.42 20.60 -14.90
C THR A 38 8.20 21.23 -16.27
N THR A 39 7.71 22.46 -16.30
CA THR A 39 7.62 23.25 -17.52
C THR A 39 8.92 24.00 -17.75
N VAL A 40 9.67 23.66 -18.80
CA VAL A 40 10.84 24.45 -19.21
C VAL A 40 10.39 25.53 -20.18
N ILE A 41 10.66 26.80 -19.85
CA ILE A 41 10.43 27.94 -20.76
C ILE A 41 11.75 28.24 -21.47
N THR A 42 11.80 28.04 -22.78
CA THR A 42 12.96 28.38 -23.61
C THR A 42 12.66 29.64 -24.43
N SER A 43 13.44 30.70 -24.22
CA SER A 43 13.48 31.91 -25.06
C SER A 43 12.16 32.68 -25.23
N GLY A 44 11.44 32.95 -24.14
CA GLY A 44 10.31 33.90 -24.12
C GLY A 44 9.04 33.45 -24.86
N THR A 45 9.08 32.30 -25.53
CA THR A 45 7.90 31.62 -26.09
C THR A 45 7.65 30.38 -25.23
N LEU A 46 6.42 30.20 -24.74
CA LEU A 46 6.00 29.01 -23.97
C LEU A 46 6.08 27.76 -24.85
N THR A 47 7.27 27.17 -25.00
CA THR A 47 7.43 25.85 -25.58
C THR A 47 7.26 24.84 -24.44
N GLN A 48 6.01 24.48 -24.15
CA GLN A 48 5.66 23.62 -23.01
C GLN A 48 6.14 22.18 -23.28
N THR A 49 7.41 21.88 -22.97
CA THR A 49 7.91 20.51 -22.91
C THR A 49 7.72 19.99 -21.49
N SER A 50 6.66 19.23 -21.26
CA SER A 50 6.35 18.63 -19.96
C SER A 50 7.16 17.34 -19.78
N THR A 51 8.32 17.43 -19.13
CA THR A 51 9.11 16.25 -18.77
C THR A 51 8.64 15.70 -17.42
N ILE A 52 8.41 14.39 -17.33
CA ILE A 52 8.14 13.73 -16.04
C ILE A 52 9.38 13.94 -15.17
N SER A 53 9.21 14.67 -14.09
CA SER A 53 10.30 15.06 -13.19
C SER A 53 10.41 14.13 -11.98
N ASN A 54 9.39 13.32 -11.73
CA ASN A 54 9.43 12.26 -10.71
C ASN A 54 10.29 11.08 -11.19
N THR A 55 11.48 10.92 -10.64
CA THR A 55 12.39 9.81 -10.95
C THR A 55 11.88 8.45 -10.45
N ASN A 56 10.98 8.45 -9.47
CA ASN A 56 10.42 7.23 -8.89
C ASN A 56 9.11 6.79 -9.56
N TYR A 57 8.63 7.55 -10.56
CA TYR A 57 7.38 7.24 -11.23
C TYR A 57 7.48 5.93 -12.02
N ALA A 58 6.61 4.97 -11.70
CA ALA A 58 6.62 3.62 -12.27
C ALA A 58 6.11 3.54 -13.72
N GLY A 59 5.86 4.68 -14.38
CA GLY A 59 5.21 4.74 -15.69
C GLY A 59 3.72 4.48 -15.62
N SER A 60 3.00 4.70 -16.72
CA SER A 60 1.54 4.56 -16.79
C SER A 60 1.07 3.13 -16.45
N THR A 61 1.71 2.12 -17.04
CA THR A 61 1.37 0.71 -16.81
C THR A 61 1.75 0.24 -15.41
N GLY A 62 2.95 0.61 -14.93
CA GLY A 62 3.43 0.22 -13.60
C GLY A 62 2.61 0.86 -12.49
N SER A 63 2.19 2.12 -12.67
CA SER A 63 1.36 2.83 -11.68
C SER A 63 0.01 2.16 -11.45
N ILE A 64 -0.60 1.59 -12.50
CA ILE A 64 -1.87 0.87 -12.36
C ILE A 64 -1.69 -0.35 -11.45
N LEU A 65 -0.68 -1.19 -11.70
CA LEU A 65 -0.42 -2.39 -10.90
C LEU A 65 -0.10 -2.04 -9.45
N VAL A 66 0.75 -1.03 -9.25
CA VAL A 66 1.21 -0.61 -7.92
C VAL A 66 0.08 0.05 -7.12
N SER A 67 -0.87 0.71 -7.78
CA SER A 67 -2.05 1.31 -7.13
C SER A 67 -2.95 0.30 -6.39
N VAL A 68 -2.85 -1.00 -6.73
CA VAL A 68 -3.66 -2.07 -6.11
C VAL A 68 -3.02 -2.62 -4.83
N VAL A 69 -1.74 -2.33 -4.57
CA VAL A 69 -1.03 -2.84 -3.39
C VAL A 69 -1.72 -2.50 -2.07
N PRO A 70 -2.22 -1.27 -1.82
CA PRO A 70 -2.92 -0.95 -0.58
C PRO A 70 -4.18 -1.78 -0.34
N ILE A 71 -4.95 -2.06 -1.40
CA ILE A 71 -6.18 -2.83 -1.23
C ILE A 71 -5.88 -4.29 -0.93
N PHE A 72 -4.88 -4.88 -1.59
CA PHE A 72 -4.38 -6.22 -1.24
C PHE A 72 -3.85 -6.29 0.19
N TYR A 73 -3.15 -5.24 0.64
CA TYR A 73 -2.65 -5.14 1.99
C TYR A 73 -3.79 -5.17 3.03
N ILE A 74 -4.84 -4.38 2.82
CA ILE A 74 -6.02 -4.36 3.69
C ILE A 74 -6.73 -5.72 3.67
N LEU A 75 -6.84 -6.36 2.50
CA LEU A 75 -7.44 -7.69 2.40
C LEU A 75 -6.67 -8.71 3.25
N ILE A 76 -5.33 -8.71 3.22
CA ILE A 76 -4.52 -9.60 4.04
C ILE A 76 -4.74 -9.31 5.54
N LEU A 77 -4.81 -8.02 5.91
CA LEU A 77 -5.04 -7.61 7.28
C LEU A 77 -6.37 -8.15 7.86
N ILE A 78 -7.38 -8.34 7.01
CA ILE A 78 -8.70 -8.87 7.37
C ILE A 78 -8.75 -10.41 7.26
N ILE A 79 -8.15 -10.98 6.21
CA ILE A 79 -8.23 -12.41 5.93
C ILE A 79 -7.48 -13.22 7.00
N VAL A 80 -6.31 -12.77 7.44
CA VAL A 80 -5.52 -13.49 8.46
C VAL A 80 -6.30 -13.70 9.77
N PRO A 81 -6.90 -12.66 10.40
CA PRO A 81 -7.72 -12.87 11.58
C PRO A 81 -8.97 -13.72 11.31
N ALA A 82 -9.60 -13.54 10.14
CA ALA A 82 -10.77 -14.33 9.76
C ALA A 82 -10.46 -15.83 9.62
N VAL A 83 -9.32 -16.19 9.01
CA VAL A 83 -8.88 -17.58 8.87
C VAL A 83 -8.57 -18.19 10.23
N ILE A 84 -7.90 -17.44 11.12
CA ILE A 84 -7.61 -17.93 12.47
C ILE A 84 -8.91 -18.15 13.25
N ALA A 85 -9.85 -17.22 13.19
CA ALA A 85 -11.17 -17.35 13.82
C ALA A 85 -11.95 -18.56 13.25
N TYR A 86 -11.93 -18.75 11.94
CA TYR A 86 -12.57 -19.90 11.29
C TYR A 86 -11.96 -21.23 11.73
N LYS A 87 -10.62 -21.30 11.85
CA LYS A 87 -9.95 -22.49 12.37
C LYS A 87 -10.39 -22.82 13.78
N TYR A 88 -10.48 -21.83 14.67
CA TYR A 88 -10.99 -22.04 16.02
C TYR A 88 -12.43 -22.56 16.02
N TRP A 89 -13.30 -21.99 15.18
CA TRP A 89 -14.69 -22.46 15.08
C TRP A 89 -14.83 -23.89 14.54
N ARG A 90 -13.97 -24.30 13.60
CA ARG A 90 -14.04 -25.63 12.98
C ARG A 90 -13.35 -26.73 13.79
N GLU A 91 -12.30 -26.38 14.53
CA GLU A 91 -11.57 -27.31 15.41
C GLU A 91 -12.28 -27.52 16.76
N GLU A 92 -13.38 -26.81 17.01
CA GLU A 92 -14.33 -27.02 18.12
C GLU A 92 -15.47 -27.97 17.72
#